data_AF-A0A381W9C4-F1
#
_entry.id   AF-A0A381W9C4-F1
#
_cell.length_a   1.000
_cell.length_b   1.000
_cell.length_c   1.000
_cell.angle_alpha   90.00
_cell.angle_beta   90.00
_cell.angle_gamma   90.00
#
_symmetry.space_group_name_H-M   'P 1'
#
loop_
_entity.id
_entity.type
_entity.pdbx_description
1 polymer ?
#
loop_
_entity_poly.entity_id
_entity_poly.type
_entity_poly.pdbx_seq_one_letter_code
_entity_poly.pdbx_strand_id
1 'polypeptide(L)'
;MKLKFIIFSILLLCLTALADNGAAKSEKKSNWKSFSLPDQTSRQSKMLVGWNGSRLVVKLKPQAGEGGYSLAKRVLVPEYRSLKTIRKYSKTRSLYQHRYITFPLKVINGNIRSSALKASFFNDKATNKYWQHHVTYNWETTSMIAGLFTKKGIKAGNLVRFNKMRRNGNVLQIGDIIKIPWKWISPELKLRKFAVKPPLKLIQDKSGNLFAQYQMQTGDTLYSSVVIQFTGRLLNDEVNQIANELLKLNNISEARLIQNRQKIKIPLELLSEEYIGSRKKKNIPRNISSTPKNAEKIEAQKINSLKSVSNAKKDKKIKKKQNTITKKSNSSDKKNVHKIHVILDSGHGGGDPGAIAGSKKNKDLIYED
;
A
#
# COMPACT_ATOMS: atom_id res chain seq x y z
N MET A 1 8.15 -48.60 63.60
CA MET A 1 8.22 -48.03 62.23
C MET A 1 6.88 -47.62 61.63
N LYS A 2 5.74 -48.25 61.98
CA LYS A 2 4.44 -48.02 61.31
C LYS A 2 3.76 -46.67 61.65
N LEU A 3 3.90 -46.17 62.88
CA LEU A 3 3.23 -44.92 63.29
C LEU A 3 3.82 -43.66 62.64
N LYS A 4 5.14 -43.60 62.44
CA LYS A 4 5.81 -42.48 61.75
C LYS A 4 5.42 -42.41 60.27
N PHE A 5 5.19 -43.56 59.63
CA PHE A 5 4.71 -43.63 58.24
C PHE A 5 3.28 -43.13 58.10
N ILE A 6 2.41 -43.44 59.07
CA ILE A 6 1.02 -42.98 59.08
C ILE A 6 0.95 -41.46 59.26
N ILE A 7 1.73 -40.90 60.20
CA ILE A 7 1.80 -39.45 60.40
C ILE A 7 2.35 -38.75 59.15
N PHE A 8 3.36 -39.33 58.49
CA PHE A 8 3.91 -38.78 57.25
C PHE A 8 2.89 -38.84 56.09
N SER A 9 2.09 -39.91 56.00
CA SER A 9 1.05 -40.04 54.99
C SER A 9 -0.11 -39.07 55.20
N ILE A 10 -0.48 -38.78 56.44
CA ILE A 10 -1.53 -37.80 56.78
C ILE A 10 -1.03 -36.37 56.52
N LEU A 11 0.23 -36.08 56.82
CA LEU A 11 0.85 -34.79 56.51
C LEU A 11 0.92 -34.55 54.99
N LEU A 12 1.25 -35.59 54.22
CA LEU A 12 1.31 -35.52 52.76
C LEU A 12 -0.09 -35.36 52.14
N LEU A 13 -1.12 -36.02 52.69
CA LEU A 13 -2.51 -35.82 52.27
C LEU A 13 -2.99 -34.39 52.57
N CYS A 14 -2.67 -33.84 53.75
CA CYS A 14 -3.00 -32.46 54.10
C CYS A 14 -2.31 -31.44 53.18
N LEU A 15 -1.04 -31.65 52.79
CA LEU A 15 -0.37 -30.78 51.83
C LEU A 15 -0.98 -30.82 50.42
N THR A 16 -1.55 -31.97 50.00
CA THR A 16 -2.25 -32.07 48.71
C THR A 16 -3.69 -31.53 48.77
N ALA A 17 -4.33 -31.51 49.93
CA ALA A 17 -5.67 -30.95 50.13
C ALA A 17 -5.67 -29.41 50.26
N LEU A 18 -4.52 -28.83 50.64
CA LEU A 18 -4.26 -27.38 50.65
C LEU A 18 -3.77 -26.84 49.29
N ALA A 19 -3.58 -27.71 48.29
CA ALA A 19 -3.45 -27.27 46.91
C ALA A 19 -4.83 -26.82 46.44
N ASP A 20 -5.16 -25.57 46.75
CA ASP A 20 -6.30 -24.86 46.19
C ASP A 20 -6.44 -25.26 44.72
N ASN A 21 -7.60 -25.84 44.39
CA ASN A 21 -8.16 -25.85 43.04
C ASN A 21 -8.53 -24.40 42.67
N GLY A 22 -7.57 -23.49 42.77
CA GLY A 22 -7.62 -22.18 42.16
C GLY A 22 -7.63 -22.43 40.67
N ALA A 23 -8.83 -22.63 40.13
CA ALA A 23 -9.11 -22.70 38.71
C ALA A 23 -8.19 -21.69 38.03
N ALA A 24 -7.19 -22.19 37.31
CA ALA A 24 -6.16 -21.38 36.70
C ALA A 24 -6.89 -20.25 35.98
N LYS A 25 -6.82 -19.03 36.53
CA LYS A 25 -7.53 -17.87 35.99
C LYS A 25 -7.21 -17.87 34.51
N SER A 26 -8.23 -18.10 33.68
CA SER A 26 -8.14 -18.07 32.22
C SER A 26 -7.10 -17.03 31.84
N GLU A 27 -6.01 -17.44 31.18
CA GLU A 27 -4.94 -16.53 30.77
C GLU A 27 -5.63 -15.34 30.11
N LYS A 28 -5.59 -14.17 30.76
CA LYS A 28 -6.23 -12.96 30.25
C LYS A 28 -5.69 -12.77 28.84
N LYS A 29 -6.54 -13.02 27.83
CA LYS A 29 -6.14 -12.89 26.42
C LYS A 29 -5.53 -11.51 26.24
N SER A 30 -4.24 -11.52 25.95
CA SER A 30 -3.45 -10.31 25.79
C SER A 30 -4.03 -9.50 24.63
N ASN A 31 -4.53 -8.29 24.89
CA ASN A 31 -5.07 -7.36 23.89
C ASN A 31 -3.99 -6.80 22.92
N TRP A 32 -2.81 -7.41 22.90
CA TRP A 32 -1.66 -6.98 22.12
C TRP A 32 -1.63 -7.73 20.79
N LYS A 33 -1.63 -6.99 19.69
CA LYS A 33 -1.46 -7.52 18.34
C LYS A 33 -0.01 -7.41 17.91
N SER A 34 0.55 -8.48 17.37
CA SER A 34 1.92 -8.46 16.86
C SER A 34 1.99 -7.95 15.42
N PHE A 35 3.05 -7.21 15.10
CA PHE A 35 3.33 -6.76 13.74
C PHE A 35 4.83 -6.61 13.48
N SER A 36 5.18 -6.54 12.20
CA SER A 36 6.55 -6.34 11.73
C SER A 36 6.58 -5.24 10.67
N LEU A 37 7.74 -4.60 10.49
CA LEU A 37 7.92 -3.61 9.43
C LEU A 37 8.07 -4.30 8.06
N PRO A 38 7.59 -3.67 6.98
CA PRO A 38 7.59 -4.28 5.64
C PRO A 38 8.96 -4.32 4.93
N ASP A 39 9.97 -3.56 5.40
CA ASP A 39 11.31 -3.57 4.79
C ASP A 39 12.20 -4.68 5.36
N GLN A 40 12.78 -5.46 4.44
CA GLN A 40 13.57 -6.67 4.71
C GLN A 40 14.95 -6.41 5.34
N THR A 41 15.40 -5.15 5.42
CA THR A 41 16.73 -4.78 5.93
C THR A 41 16.81 -4.65 7.45
N SER A 42 15.67 -4.44 8.12
CA SER A 42 15.61 -4.61 9.57
C SER A 42 15.36 -6.08 9.85
N ARG A 43 16.28 -6.78 10.54
CA ARG A 43 15.95 -8.01 11.27
C ARG A 43 14.53 -7.85 11.82
N GLN A 44 13.60 -8.71 11.44
CA GLN A 44 12.16 -8.54 11.65
C GLN A 44 11.84 -8.45 13.14
N SER A 45 12.02 -7.28 13.73
CA SER A 45 11.80 -7.06 15.15
C SER A 45 10.30 -7.07 15.35
N LYS A 46 9.78 -8.19 15.89
CA LYS A 46 8.38 -8.33 16.24
C LYS A 46 8.01 -7.26 17.26
N MET A 47 7.15 -6.34 16.85
CA MET A 47 6.59 -5.29 17.71
C MET A 47 5.18 -5.71 18.12
N LEU A 48 4.68 -5.09 19.18
CA LEU A 48 3.30 -5.29 19.63
C LEU A 48 2.59 -3.94 19.66
N VAL A 49 1.32 -3.90 19.28
CA VAL A 49 0.45 -2.74 19.42
C VAL A 49 -0.75 -3.11 20.28
N GLY A 50 -1.22 -2.18 21.11
CA GLY A 50 -2.38 -2.40 21.96
C GLY A 50 -2.94 -1.12 22.52
N TRP A 51 -4.20 -1.20 22.96
CA TRP A 51 -4.85 -0.16 23.74
C TRP A 51 -4.45 -0.29 25.21
N ASN A 52 -4.01 0.80 25.84
CA ASN A 52 -3.61 0.79 27.26
C ASN A 52 -4.69 1.32 28.22
N GLY A 53 -5.92 1.52 27.74
CA GLY A 53 -7.00 2.18 28.48
C GLY A 53 -7.23 3.64 28.06
N SER A 54 -6.22 4.31 27.50
CA SER A 54 -6.31 5.74 27.11
C SER A 54 -5.89 6.04 25.69
N ARG A 55 -4.94 5.28 25.14
CA ARG A 55 -4.39 5.49 23.80
C ARG A 55 -3.78 4.21 23.26
N LEU A 56 -3.63 4.15 21.94
CA LEU A 56 -2.80 3.13 21.30
C LEU A 56 -1.32 3.38 21.58
N VAL A 57 -0.64 2.30 21.94
CA VAL A 57 0.79 2.26 22.25
C VAL A 57 1.46 1.11 21.52
N VAL A 58 2.75 1.25 21.25
CA VAL A 58 3.59 0.21 20.65
C VAL A 58 4.66 -0.22 21.63
N LYS A 59 4.83 -1.53 21.77
CA LYS A 59 5.94 -2.16 22.45
C LYS A 59 6.97 -2.64 21.44
N LEU A 60 8.23 -2.25 21.64
CA LEU A 60 9.36 -2.75 20.85
C LEU A 60 10.57 -2.97 21.75
N LYS A 61 11.49 -3.81 21.28
CA LYS A 61 12.76 -4.09 21.94
C LYS A 61 13.91 -3.29 21.29
N PRO A 62 14.93 -2.89 22.05
CA PRO A 62 16.20 -2.46 21.48
C PRO A 62 16.84 -3.58 20.65
N GLN A 63 17.59 -3.22 19.62
CA GLN A 63 18.41 -4.15 18.85
C GLN A 63 19.73 -4.44 19.57
N ALA A 64 20.40 -5.53 19.20
CA ALA A 64 21.72 -5.86 19.76
C ALA A 64 22.72 -4.72 19.46
N GLY A 65 23.43 -4.25 20.49
CA GLY A 65 24.36 -3.12 20.38
C GLY A 65 23.70 -1.74 20.22
N GLU A 66 22.38 -1.64 20.30
CA GLU A 66 21.69 -0.38 20.08
C GLU A 66 21.72 0.55 21.31
N GLY A 67 22.47 1.64 21.20
CA GLY A 67 22.46 2.72 22.18
C GLY A 67 21.21 3.61 22.11
N GLY A 68 20.99 4.43 23.15
CA GLY A 68 19.81 5.28 23.25
C GLY A 68 19.63 6.29 22.11
N TYR A 69 20.71 6.86 21.58
CA TYR A 69 20.65 7.76 20.42
C TYR A 69 20.21 7.03 19.15
N SER A 70 20.78 5.85 18.89
CA SER A 70 20.41 5.00 17.75
C SER A 70 18.94 4.56 17.84
N LEU A 71 18.49 4.17 19.02
CA LEU A 71 17.08 3.84 19.28
C LEU A 71 16.16 5.04 19.03
N ALA A 72 16.53 6.22 19.52
CA ALA A 72 15.77 7.45 19.26
C ALA A 72 15.67 7.75 17.77
N LYS A 73 16.78 7.63 17.03
CA LYS A 73 16.81 7.84 15.57
C LYS A 73 15.93 6.84 14.82
N ARG A 74 15.97 5.56 15.22
CA ARG A 74 15.20 4.48 14.60
C ARG A 74 13.71 4.56 14.89
N VAL A 75 13.31 4.98 16.08
CA VAL A 75 11.91 4.86 16.55
C VAL A 75 11.16 6.18 16.52
N LEU A 76 11.79 7.29 16.89
CA LEU A 76 11.10 8.53 17.18
C LEU A 76 11.04 9.46 15.97
N VAL A 77 9.95 10.24 15.87
CA VAL A 77 9.88 11.38 14.94
C VAL A 77 10.89 12.46 15.36
N PRO A 78 11.31 13.34 14.42
CA PRO A 78 12.35 14.34 14.69
C PRO A 78 12.11 15.19 15.95
N GLU A 79 10.88 15.67 16.18
CA GLU A 79 10.49 16.49 17.34
C GLU A 79 10.79 15.83 18.69
N TYR A 80 10.69 14.50 18.79
CA TYR A 80 10.90 13.76 20.04
C TYR A 80 12.24 13.05 20.11
N ARG A 81 13.10 13.19 19.08
CA ARG A 81 14.33 12.41 18.91
C ARG A 81 15.41 12.85 19.89
N SER A 82 15.35 12.34 21.11
CA SER A 82 16.34 12.60 22.14
C SER A 82 16.56 11.40 23.06
N LEU A 83 17.74 11.35 23.69
CA LEU A 83 18.03 10.36 24.74
C LEU A 83 17.12 10.55 25.95
N LYS A 84 16.73 11.79 26.26
CA LYS A 84 15.77 12.13 27.33
C LYS A 84 14.43 11.43 27.09
N THR A 85 13.91 11.47 25.86
CA THR A 85 12.67 10.78 25.49
C THR A 85 12.79 9.27 25.65
N ILE A 86 13.91 8.68 25.23
CA ILE A 86 14.14 7.24 25.40
C ILE A 86 14.13 6.86 26.88
N ARG A 87 14.89 7.57 27.73
CA ARG A 87 14.93 7.33 29.18
C ARG A 87 13.56 7.48 29.84
N LYS A 88 12.76 8.47 29.41
CA LYS A 88 11.38 8.67 29.89
C LYS A 88 10.51 7.42 29.69
N TYR A 89 10.61 6.77 28.53
CA TYR A 89 9.76 5.62 28.20
C TYR A 89 10.37 4.26 28.58
N SER A 90 11.69 4.11 28.59
CA SER A 90 12.36 2.90 29.09
C SER A 90 12.27 2.77 30.60
N LYS A 91 12.11 3.88 31.32
CA LYS A 91 12.16 3.99 32.79
C LYS A 91 13.53 3.59 33.38
N THR A 92 14.56 3.50 32.55
CA THR A 92 15.91 3.06 32.94
C THR A 92 16.97 3.85 32.18
N ARG A 93 18.14 4.01 32.78
CA ARG A 93 19.31 4.61 32.09
C ARG A 93 19.89 3.64 31.05
N SER A 94 19.93 2.35 31.38
CA SER A 94 20.44 1.27 30.51
C SER A 94 19.33 0.65 29.68
N LEU A 95 19.64 0.30 28.43
CA LEU A 95 18.72 -0.39 27.52
C LEU A 95 18.97 -1.90 27.57
N TYR A 96 17.90 -2.68 27.78
CA TYR A 96 17.98 -4.13 27.83
C TYR A 96 17.32 -4.73 26.58
N GLN A 97 18.07 -5.54 25.83
CA GLN A 97 17.62 -6.14 24.57
C GLN A 97 16.34 -6.99 24.72
N HIS A 98 16.18 -7.68 25.85
CA HIS A 98 15.03 -8.56 26.07
C HIS A 98 13.79 -7.85 26.62
N ARG A 99 13.91 -6.55 26.97
CA ARG A 99 12.84 -5.78 27.62
C ARG A 99 12.09 -4.92 26.61
N TYR A 100 10.77 -5.01 26.64
CA TYR A 100 9.92 -4.11 25.85
C TYR A 100 9.92 -2.70 26.41
N ILE A 101 10.05 -1.73 25.51
CA ILE A 101 9.82 -0.31 25.78
C ILE A 101 8.50 0.07 25.13
N THR A 102 7.63 0.75 25.88
CA THR A 102 6.30 1.13 25.44
C THR A 102 6.29 2.60 25.04
N PHE A 103 5.94 2.88 23.79
CA PHE A 103 5.87 4.22 23.23
C PHE A 103 4.45 4.56 22.78
N PRO A 104 3.92 5.76 23.07
CA PRO A 104 2.70 6.25 22.44
C PRO A 104 2.87 6.42 20.93
N LEU A 105 1.84 6.15 20.13
CA LEU A 105 1.92 6.32 18.67
C LEU A 105 2.36 7.73 18.24
N LYS A 106 2.00 8.77 19.01
CA LYS A 106 2.35 10.18 18.74
C LYS A 106 3.86 10.42 18.60
N VAL A 107 4.69 9.75 19.40
CA VAL A 107 6.14 9.99 19.41
C VAL A 107 6.90 9.13 18.40
N ILE A 108 6.26 8.09 17.87
CA ILE A 108 6.86 7.09 17.00
C ILE A 108 6.78 7.56 15.54
N ASN A 109 7.80 7.23 14.74
CA ASN A 109 7.84 7.55 13.32
C ASN A 109 6.69 6.93 12.50
N GLY A 110 6.44 7.52 11.32
CA GLY A 110 5.34 7.16 10.44
C GLY A 110 5.35 5.70 9.95
N ASN A 111 6.53 5.09 9.73
CA ASN A 111 6.65 3.71 9.25
C ASN A 111 6.14 2.71 10.30
N ILE A 112 6.59 2.85 11.55
CA ILE A 112 6.13 2.01 12.66
C ILE A 112 4.67 2.31 12.97
N ARG A 113 4.28 3.60 13.02
CA ARG A 113 2.90 4.04 13.27
C ARG A 113 1.93 3.42 12.26
N SER A 114 2.25 3.48 10.97
CA SER A 114 1.48 2.88 9.87
C SER A 114 1.28 1.37 10.05
N SER A 115 2.36 0.65 10.37
CA SER A 115 2.33 -0.80 10.53
C SER A 115 1.52 -1.20 11.76
N ALA A 116 1.63 -0.42 12.85
CA ALA A 116 0.85 -0.59 14.06
C ALA A 116 -0.65 -0.34 13.83
N LEU A 117 -1.01 0.71 13.07
CA LEU A 117 -2.40 1.00 12.71
C LEU A 117 -3.00 -0.12 11.85
N LYS A 118 -2.27 -0.60 10.83
CA LYS A 118 -2.73 -1.74 10.00
C LYS A 118 -2.93 -3.03 10.80
N ALA A 119 -2.11 -3.26 11.82
CA ALA A 119 -2.30 -4.40 12.71
C ALA A 119 -3.49 -4.20 13.67
N SER A 120 -3.69 -2.97 14.17
CA SER A 120 -4.79 -2.64 15.07
C SER A 120 -6.14 -2.71 14.38
N PHE A 121 -6.24 -2.09 13.20
CA PHE A 121 -7.44 -1.93 12.38
C PHE A 121 -7.31 -2.74 11.09
N PHE A 122 -7.28 -4.06 11.24
CA PHE A 122 -7.03 -5.01 10.15
C PHE A 122 -8.16 -5.05 9.10
N ASN A 123 -9.34 -4.55 9.46
CA ASN A 123 -10.48 -4.42 8.56
C ASN A 123 -10.44 -3.15 7.71
N ASP A 124 -9.54 -2.22 8.00
CA ASP A 124 -9.43 -0.98 7.22
C ASP A 124 -8.96 -1.28 5.79
N LYS A 125 -9.52 -0.53 4.82
CA LYS A 125 -9.26 -0.73 3.39
C LYS A 125 -8.85 0.55 2.72
N ALA A 126 -7.82 0.46 1.87
CA ALA A 126 -7.50 1.51 0.92
C ALA A 126 -8.40 1.39 -0.31
N THR A 127 -9.14 2.46 -0.63
CA THR A 127 -9.84 2.59 -1.92
C THR A 127 -9.13 3.59 -2.82
N ASN A 128 -9.57 3.77 -4.06
CA ASN A 128 -9.05 4.81 -4.96
C ASN A 128 -9.23 6.24 -4.39
N LYS A 129 -10.39 6.52 -3.77
CA LYS A 129 -10.82 7.86 -3.32
C LYS A 129 -10.54 8.16 -1.85
N TYR A 130 -10.61 7.15 -0.98
CA TYR A 130 -10.47 7.34 0.47
C TYR A 130 -9.88 6.11 1.17
N TRP A 131 -9.41 6.30 2.39
CA TRP A 131 -9.22 5.20 3.34
C TRP A 131 -10.55 4.91 4.03
N GLN A 132 -11.00 3.67 3.97
CA GLN A 132 -12.14 3.19 4.73
C GLN A 132 -11.64 2.67 6.07
N HIS A 133 -11.99 3.38 7.13
CA HIS A 133 -11.80 2.89 8.48
C HIS A 133 -13.06 2.15 8.94
N HIS A 134 -12.88 0.91 9.40
CA HIS A 134 -13.96 0.08 9.93
C HIS A 134 -13.88 0.08 11.45
N VAL A 135 -14.89 0.65 12.09
CA VAL A 135 -14.98 0.68 13.56
C VAL A 135 -15.01 -0.77 14.06
N THR A 136 -13.94 -1.15 14.75
CA THR A 136 -13.68 -2.52 15.20
C THR A 136 -13.88 -2.67 16.70
N TYR A 137 -13.73 -1.59 17.46
CA TYR A 137 -13.85 -1.61 18.92
C TYR A 137 -14.85 -0.58 19.46
N ASN A 138 -15.44 -0.89 20.61
CA ASN A 138 -16.37 0.00 21.31
C ASN A 138 -15.72 1.27 21.87
N TRP A 139 -14.40 1.27 22.08
CA TRP A 139 -13.67 2.43 22.60
C TRP A 139 -13.28 3.44 21.52
N GLU A 140 -13.57 3.16 20.25
CA GLU A 140 -13.20 4.05 19.17
C GLU A 140 -14.08 5.30 19.15
N THR A 141 -13.46 6.44 18.87
CA THR A 141 -14.16 7.73 18.78
C THR A 141 -13.71 8.46 17.53
N THR A 142 -14.59 9.30 16.99
CA THR A 142 -14.29 10.10 15.80
C THR A 142 -13.09 11.02 16.00
N SER A 143 -12.88 11.52 17.22
CA SER A 143 -11.71 12.33 17.60
C SER A 143 -10.42 11.53 17.61
N MET A 144 -10.45 10.31 18.13
CA MET A 144 -9.32 9.40 18.08
C MET A 144 -8.97 9.03 16.64
N ILE A 145 -9.95 8.64 15.82
CA ILE A 145 -9.74 8.28 14.41
C ILE A 145 -9.13 9.45 13.65
N ALA A 146 -9.65 10.67 13.85
CA ALA A 146 -9.04 11.88 13.28
C ALA A 146 -7.58 12.02 13.74
N GLY A 147 -7.31 11.92 15.04
CA GLY A 147 -5.96 12.07 15.59
C GLY A 147 -4.96 10.98 15.17
N LEU A 148 -5.43 9.79 14.81
CA LEU A 148 -4.58 8.67 14.39
C LEU A 148 -4.23 8.73 12.90
N PHE A 149 -5.21 9.07 12.05
CA PHE A 149 -5.07 8.93 10.59
C PHE A 149 -4.81 10.25 9.87
N THR A 150 -5.33 11.37 10.37
CA THR A 150 -5.35 12.63 9.60
C THR A 150 -4.14 13.52 9.88
N LYS A 151 -3.84 14.42 8.93
CA LYS A 151 -2.80 15.45 9.07
C LYS A 151 -3.27 16.57 9.99
N LYS A 152 -2.32 17.36 10.50
CA LYS A 152 -2.60 18.52 11.38
C LYS A 152 -3.64 19.45 10.73
N GLY A 153 -4.60 19.91 11.51
CA GLY A 153 -5.70 20.79 11.07
C GLY A 153 -7.00 20.07 10.73
N ILE A 154 -6.97 18.77 10.43
CA ILE A 154 -8.19 17.96 10.26
C ILE A 154 -8.63 17.44 11.63
N LYS A 155 -9.86 17.77 12.03
CA LYS A 155 -10.45 17.39 13.31
C LYS A 155 -11.62 16.42 13.12
N ALA A 156 -12.15 15.90 14.22
CA ALA A 156 -13.35 15.06 14.24
C ALA A 156 -14.51 15.67 13.43
N GLY A 157 -14.78 16.96 13.62
CA GLY A 157 -15.86 17.66 12.93
C GLY A 157 -15.75 17.63 11.40
N ASN A 158 -14.53 17.61 10.84
CA ASN A 158 -14.35 17.45 9.40
C ASN A 158 -14.80 16.06 8.93
N LEU A 159 -14.46 15.01 9.68
CA LEU A 159 -14.89 13.64 9.39
C LEU A 159 -16.41 13.51 9.52
N VAL A 160 -17.00 14.09 10.56
CA VAL A 160 -18.45 14.08 10.82
C VAL A 160 -19.23 14.67 9.64
N ARG A 161 -18.84 15.86 9.20
CA ARG A 161 -19.48 16.55 8.07
C ARG A 161 -19.30 15.78 6.76
N PHE A 162 -18.09 15.29 6.49
CA PHE A 162 -17.80 14.55 5.25
C PHE A 162 -18.58 13.23 5.17
N ASN A 163 -18.72 12.51 6.28
CA ASN A 163 -19.39 11.22 6.34
C ASN A 163 -20.90 11.34 6.67
N LYS A 164 -21.43 12.56 6.84
CA LYS A 164 -22.82 12.82 7.26
C LYS A 164 -23.23 11.98 8.48
N MET A 165 -22.36 11.96 9.50
CA MET A 165 -22.51 11.03 10.63
C MET A 165 -23.67 11.44 11.55
N ARG A 166 -24.44 10.45 12.01
CA ARG A 166 -25.49 10.62 13.02
C ARG A 166 -24.93 11.18 14.34
N ARG A 167 -25.77 11.90 15.08
CA ARG A 167 -25.47 12.42 16.43
C ARG A 167 -24.10 13.12 16.50
N ASN A 168 -23.74 13.87 15.46
CA ASN A 168 -22.46 14.57 15.33
C ASN A 168 -21.21 13.69 15.51
N GLY A 169 -21.31 12.37 15.24
CA GLY A 169 -20.21 11.42 15.41
C GLY A 169 -19.80 11.15 16.86
N ASN A 170 -20.68 11.46 17.82
CA ASN A 170 -20.47 11.19 19.25
C ASN A 170 -20.60 9.70 19.60
N VAL A 171 -21.33 8.93 18.79
CA VAL A 171 -21.54 7.49 19.00
C VAL A 171 -21.13 6.76 17.74
N LEU A 172 -20.13 5.88 17.87
CA LEU A 172 -19.73 4.92 16.84
C LEU A 172 -20.22 3.54 17.24
N GLN A 173 -20.74 2.79 16.28
CA GLN A 173 -21.08 1.38 16.44
C GLN A 173 -20.03 0.53 15.74
N ILE A 174 -19.74 -0.65 16.30
CA ILE A 174 -18.91 -1.64 15.62
C ILE A 174 -19.54 -1.94 14.25
N GLY A 175 -18.71 -1.91 13.21
CA GLY A 175 -19.13 -2.07 11.82
C GLY A 175 -19.36 -0.76 11.07
N ASP A 176 -19.47 0.39 11.77
CA ASP A 176 -19.56 1.70 11.11
C ASP A 176 -18.34 1.93 10.19
N ILE A 177 -18.60 2.48 9.00
CA ILE A 177 -17.56 2.78 8.01
C ILE A 177 -17.32 4.29 7.96
N ILE A 178 -16.11 4.69 8.27
CA ILE A 178 -15.68 6.10 8.22
C ILE A 178 -14.73 6.28 7.04
N LYS A 179 -15.15 7.08 6.06
CA LYS A 179 -14.35 7.44 4.89
C LYS A 179 -13.44 8.61 5.24
N ILE A 180 -12.14 8.41 5.08
CA ILE A 180 -11.12 9.45 5.29
C ILE A 180 -10.49 9.77 3.92
N PRO A 181 -10.78 10.94 3.34
CA PRO A 181 -10.19 11.37 2.07
C PRO A 181 -8.68 11.28 2.08
N TRP A 182 -8.06 10.80 0.99
CA TRP A 182 -6.60 10.68 0.91
C TRP A 182 -5.88 12.00 1.16
N LYS A 183 -6.45 13.13 0.69
CA LYS A 183 -5.92 14.49 0.94
C LYS A 183 -5.86 14.88 2.43
N TRP A 184 -6.60 14.20 3.30
CA TRP A 184 -6.63 14.43 4.74
C TRP A 184 -5.71 13.50 5.52
N ILE A 185 -5.29 12.37 4.95
CA ILE A 185 -4.44 11.41 5.64
C ILE A 185 -3.05 11.99 5.86
N SER A 186 -2.46 11.71 7.01
CA SER A 186 -1.09 12.11 7.31
C SER A 186 -0.11 11.44 6.34
N PRO A 187 0.71 12.21 5.60
CA PRO A 187 1.66 11.67 4.63
C PRO A 187 2.71 10.77 5.29
N GLU A 188 3.03 11.00 6.57
CA GLU A 188 3.95 10.19 7.36
C GLU A 188 3.52 8.72 7.41
N LEU A 189 2.21 8.44 7.39
CA LEU A 189 1.69 7.10 7.54
C LEU A 189 1.89 6.24 6.28
N LYS A 190 2.13 6.84 5.11
CA LYS A 190 2.34 6.10 3.85
C LYS A 190 1.32 4.96 3.66
N LEU A 191 0.06 5.19 4.04
CA LEU A 191 -1.00 4.17 4.01
C LEU A 191 -1.36 3.80 2.57
N ARG A 192 -1.36 4.81 1.71
CA ARG A 192 -1.61 4.70 0.27
C ARG A 192 -0.42 4.03 -0.39
N LYS A 193 -0.59 2.77 -0.81
CA LYS A 193 0.36 2.04 -1.65
C LYS A 193 -0.26 1.89 -3.03
N PHE A 194 0.02 2.81 -3.94
CA PHE A 194 -0.31 2.58 -5.34
C PHE A 194 0.82 1.85 -6.02
N ALA A 195 0.43 0.90 -6.86
CA ALA A 195 1.08 0.71 -8.13
C ALA A 195 0.11 1.24 -9.20
N VAL A 196 0.65 1.69 -10.31
CA VAL A 196 -0.13 1.92 -11.53
C VAL A 196 0.32 0.89 -12.55
N LYS A 197 -0.61 0.41 -13.37
CA LYS A 197 -0.25 -0.52 -14.45
C LYS A 197 0.41 0.24 -15.61
N PRO A 198 1.32 -0.40 -16.37
CA PRO A 198 1.79 0.16 -17.63
C PRO A 198 0.61 0.56 -18.53
N PRO A 199 0.74 1.62 -19.34
CA PRO A 199 1.93 2.43 -19.59
C PRO A 199 2.18 3.54 -18.53
N LEU A 200 1.34 3.66 -17.51
CA LEU A 200 1.47 4.70 -16.48
C LEU A 200 2.66 4.42 -15.55
N LYS A 201 3.28 5.50 -15.06
CA LYS A 201 4.32 5.45 -14.03
C LYS A 201 3.88 6.25 -12.82
N LEU A 202 4.01 5.68 -11.63
CA LEU A 202 3.70 6.39 -10.38
C LEU A 202 4.81 7.40 -10.09
N ILE A 203 4.43 8.66 -9.91
CA ILE A 203 5.34 9.74 -9.53
C ILE A 203 4.85 10.43 -8.26
N GLN A 204 5.76 11.12 -7.58
CA GLN A 204 5.44 11.96 -6.43
C GLN A 204 5.92 13.39 -6.69
N ASP A 205 5.11 14.39 -6.37
CA ASP A 205 5.50 15.79 -6.46
C ASP A 205 6.33 16.23 -5.23
N LYS A 206 6.82 17.48 -5.24
CA LYS A 206 7.57 18.07 -4.12
C LYS A 206 6.75 18.17 -2.83
N SER A 207 5.43 18.27 -2.93
CA SER A 207 4.49 18.34 -1.81
C SER A 207 4.12 16.96 -1.24
N GLY A 208 4.59 15.89 -1.88
CA GLY A 208 4.32 14.51 -1.51
C GLY A 208 3.04 13.91 -2.10
N ASN A 209 2.33 14.62 -2.97
CA ASN A 209 1.15 14.08 -3.68
C ASN A 209 1.57 13.09 -4.76
N LEU A 210 0.80 12.03 -4.91
CA LEU A 210 1.06 10.98 -5.89
C LEU A 210 0.19 11.19 -7.13
N PHE A 211 0.80 11.01 -8.31
CA PHE A 211 0.14 11.06 -9.61
C PHE A 211 0.54 9.86 -10.45
N ALA A 212 -0.33 9.46 -11.37
CA ALA A 212 0.10 8.69 -12.52
C ALA A 212 0.70 9.65 -13.54
N GLN A 213 1.78 9.21 -14.19
CA GLN A 213 2.39 9.90 -15.29
C GLN A 213 2.26 9.03 -16.54
N TYR A 214 1.63 9.60 -17.56
CA TYR A 214 1.62 9.05 -18.91
C TYR A 214 2.64 9.80 -19.77
N GLN A 215 3.25 9.12 -20.72
CA GLN A 215 4.11 9.74 -21.72
C GLN A 215 3.40 9.63 -23.07
N MET A 216 3.02 10.78 -23.64
CA MET A 216 2.33 10.86 -24.92
C MET A 216 3.14 10.17 -26.02
N GLN A 217 2.47 9.40 -26.86
CA GLN A 217 2.99 8.77 -28.06
C GLN A 217 2.59 9.59 -29.30
N THR A 218 3.17 9.22 -30.44
CA THR A 218 2.79 9.79 -31.73
C THR A 218 1.33 9.44 -32.05
N GLY A 219 0.51 10.46 -32.34
CA GLY A 219 -0.91 10.29 -32.67
C GLY A 219 -1.86 10.30 -31.47
N ASP A 220 -1.34 10.37 -30.23
CA ASP A 220 -2.17 10.47 -29.05
C ASP A 220 -2.86 11.83 -28.93
N THR A 221 -4.08 11.81 -28.38
CA THR A 221 -4.78 13.03 -27.95
C THR A 221 -5.04 12.99 -26.45
N LEU A 222 -5.16 14.16 -25.82
CA LEU A 222 -5.54 14.25 -24.40
C LEU A 222 -6.91 13.59 -24.17
N TYR A 223 -7.85 13.79 -25.08
CA TYR A 223 -9.22 13.32 -24.92
C TYR A 223 -9.31 11.79 -25.00
N SER A 224 -8.82 11.18 -26.08
CA SER A 224 -8.95 9.72 -26.30
C SER A 224 -7.90 8.91 -25.52
N SER A 225 -6.62 9.18 -25.76
CA SER A 225 -5.52 8.37 -25.22
C SER A 225 -5.26 8.59 -23.72
N VAL A 226 -5.76 9.69 -23.14
CA VAL A 226 -5.54 9.99 -21.72
C VAL A 226 -6.84 9.97 -20.93
N VAL A 227 -7.80 10.83 -21.27
CA VAL A 227 -9.04 10.96 -20.49
C VAL A 227 -9.89 9.71 -20.64
N ILE A 228 -10.33 9.36 -21.85
CA ILE A 228 -11.19 8.19 -22.06
C ILE A 228 -10.47 6.92 -21.58
N GLN A 229 -9.23 6.69 -22.05
CA GLN A 229 -8.49 5.47 -21.74
C GLN A 229 -8.26 5.27 -20.23
N PHE A 230 -7.66 6.23 -19.53
CA PHE A 230 -7.22 6.01 -18.15
C PHE A 230 -8.29 6.31 -17.11
N THR A 231 -9.35 7.05 -17.44
CA THR A 231 -10.43 7.38 -16.50
C THR A 231 -11.72 6.59 -16.76
N GLY A 232 -11.88 5.99 -17.94
CA GLY A 232 -13.06 5.23 -18.34
C GLY A 232 -14.30 6.09 -18.61
N ARG A 233 -14.12 7.40 -18.81
CA ARG A 233 -15.18 8.38 -19.03
C ARG A 233 -15.51 8.43 -20.52
N LEU A 234 -16.81 8.44 -20.84
CA LEU A 234 -17.30 8.40 -22.23
C LEU A 234 -18.22 9.57 -22.59
N LEU A 235 -18.84 10.20 -21.59
CA LEU A 235 -19.71 11.37 -21.79
C LEU A 235 -18.88 12.58 -22.21
N ASN A 236 -19.24 13.23 -23.32
CA ASN A 236 -18.47 14.32 -23.92
C ASN A 236 -18.21 15.46 -22.90
N ASP A 237 -19.25 15.90 -22.18
CA ASP A 237 -19.11 16.96 -21.18
C ASP A 237 -18.16 16.59 -20.02
N GLU A 238 -18.24 15.36 -19.51
CA GLU A 238 -17.33 14.87 -18.47
C GLU A 238 -15.89 14.79 -19.00
N VAL A 239 -15.73 14.33 -20.23
CA VAL A 239 -14.43 14.21 -20.90
C VAL A 239 -13.79 15.60 -21.06
N ASN A 240 -14.55 16.59 -21.50
CA ASN A 240 -14.10 17.98 -21.64
C ASN A 240 -13.74 18.61 -20.29
N GLN A 241 -14.56 18.40 -19.27
CA GLN A 241 -14.28 18.88 -17.91
C GLN A 241 -12.97 18.31 -17.37
N ILE A 242 -12.79 16.99 -17.46
CA ILE A 242 -11.57 16.34 -16.99
C ILE A 242 -10.36 16.76 -17.81
N ALA A 243 -10.49 16.88 -19.14
CA ALA A 243 -9.41 17.39 -19.99
C ALA A 243 -8.95 18.78 -19.53
N ASN A 244 -9.89 19.69 -19.26
CA ASN A 244 -9.59 21.03 -18.76
C ASN A 244 -8.91 21.02 -17.38
N GLU A 245 -9.32 20.12 -16.48
CA GLU A 245 -8.63 19.92 -15.19
C GLU A 245 -7.19 19.41 -15.39
N LEU A 246 -6.97 18.47 -16.30
CA LEU A 246 -5.64 17.95 -16.61
C LEU A 246 -4.74 19.00 -17.26
N LEU A 247 -5.27 19.83 -18.17
CA LEU A 247 -4.54 20.94 -18.77
C LEU A 247 -4.03 21.92 -17.70
N LYS A 248 -4.92 22.35 -16.80
CA LYS A 248 -4.57 23.21 -15.66
C LYS A 248 -3.53 22.56 -14.75
N LEU A 249 -3.70 21.29 -14.39
CA LEU A 249 -2.76 20.55 -13.53
C LEU A 249 -1.35 20.45 -14.14
N ASN A 250 -1.27 20.36 -15.46
CA ASN A 250 -0.02 20.18 -16.19
C ASN A 250 0.56 21.51 -16.72
N ASN A 251 -0.06 22.65 -16.41
CA ASN A 251 0.32 23.98 -16.89
C ASN A 251 0.37 24.05 -18.43
N ILE A 252 -0.65 23.51 -19.08
CA ILE A 252 -0.81 23.51 -20.53
C ILE A 252 -2.02 24.38 -20.85
N SER A 253 -1.85 25.42 -21.67
CA SER A 253 -2.96 26.31 -22.02
C SER A 253 -3.99 25.63 -22.90
N GLU A 254 -3.55 24.83 -23.88
CA GLU A 254 -4.42 24.17 -24.85
C GLU A 254 -3.96 22.74 -25.17
N ALA A 255 -4.91 21.84 -25.40
CA ALA A 255 -4.62 20.43 -25.71
C ALA A 255 -3.80 20.25 -27.00
N ARG A 256 -3.94 21.17 -27.97
CA ARG A 256 -3.20 21.13 -29.24
C ARG A 256 -1.70 21.38 -29.09
N LEU A 257 -1.29 21.99 -27.98
CA LEU A 257 0.11 22.30 -27.69
C LEU A 257 0.85 21.12 -27.05
N ILE A 258 0.16 20.00 -26.80
CA ILE A 258 0.76 18.82 -26.21
C ILE A 258 1.70 18.17 -27.22
N GLN A 259 2.97 18.08 -26.86
CA GLN A 259 4.02 17.53 -27.71
C GLN A 259 4.13 16.00 -27.56
N ASN A 260 4.67 15.36 -28.58
CA ASN A 260 5.08 13.95 -28.49
C ASN A 260 6.06 13.76 -27.33
N ARG A 261 5.93 12.65 -26.60
CA ARG A 261 6.72 12.31 -25.40
C ARG A 261 6.54 13.27 -24.22
N GLN A 262 5.66 14.28 -24.33
CA GLN A 262 5.32 15.11 -23.19
C GLN A 262 4.68 14.24 -22.11
N LYS A 263 5.05 14.52 -20.86
CA LYS A 263 4.59 13.76 -19.71
C LYS A 263 3.36 14.43 -19.10
N ILE A 264 2.25 13.72 -19.08
CA ILE A 264 0.98 14.19 -18.51
C ILE A 264 0.79 13.55 -17.14
N LYS A 265 0.61 14.39 -16.11
CA LYS A 265 0.22 13.98 -14.77
C LYS A 265 -1.29 13.80 -14.70
N ILE A 266 -1.71 12.70 -14.10
CA ILE A 266 -3.10 12.31 -13.92
C ILE A 266 -3.31 12.04 -12.42
N PRO A 267 -4.26 12.73 -11.76
CA PRO A 267 -4.65 12.44 -10.38
C PRO A 267 -5.09 10.98 -10.24
N LEU A 268 -4.63 10.32 -9.18
CA LEU A 268 -4.93 8.90 -8.94
C LEU A 268 -6.41 8.66 -8.64
N GLU A 269 -7.12 9.70 -8.23
CA GLU A 269 -8.57 9.69 -7.97
C GLU A 269 -9.40 9.61 -9.25
N LEU A 270 -8.83 10.03 -10.39
CA LEU A 270 -9.49 10.00 -11.71
C LEU A 270 -9.24 8.68 -12.44
N LEU A 271 -8.22 7.91 -12.05
CA LEU A 271 -7.91 6.65 -12.70
C LEU A 271 -9.03 5.62 -12.52
N SER A 272 -9.35 4.92 -13.59
CA SER A 272 -10.18 3.73 -13.54
C SER A 272 -9.49 2.62 -12.77
N GLU A 273 -10.27 1.71 -12.19
CA GLU A 273 -9.76 0.61 -11.37
C GLU A 273 -8.82 -0.31 -12.15
N GLU A 274 -9.00 -0.38 -13.48
CA GLU A 274 -8.15 -1.16 -14.36
C GLU A 274 -6.68 -0.75 -14.27
N TYR A 275 -6.40 0.56 -14.15
CA TYR A 275 -5.03 1.07 -14.12
C TYR A 275 -4.44 1.19 -12.71
N ILE A 276 -5.24 0.92 -11.67
CA ILE A 276 -4.80 0.90 -10.28
C ILE A 276 -4.33 -0.52 -9.91
N GLY A 277 -3.04 -0.66 -9.64
CA GLY A 277 -2.44 -1.91 -9.19
C GLY A 277 -2.52 -2.05 -7.68
N SER A 278 -3.32 -3.00 -7.19
CA SER A 278 -2.96 -3.69 -5.94
C SER A 278 -1.74 -4.56 -6.23
N ARG A 279 -0.67 -4.51 -5.44
CA ARG A 279 0.35 -5.58 -5.49
C ARG A 279 -0.39 -6.90 -5.24
N LYS A 280 -0.74 -7.66 -6.28
CA LYS A 280 -1.08 -9.06 -6.11
C LYS A 280 0.13 -9.68 -5.43
N LYS A 281 -0.04 -10.16 -4.19
CA LYS A 281 0.88 -11.18 -3.67
C LYS A 281 0.89 -12.25 -4.74
N LYS A 282 2.07 -12.52 -5.31
CA LYS A 282 2.29 -13.67 -6.20
C LYS A 282 1.61 -14.85 -5.52
N ASN A 283 0.63 -15.45 -6.19
CA ASN A 283 -0.12 -16.58 -5.65
C ASN A 283 0.89 -17.62 -5.18
N ILE A 284 0.99 -17.82 -3.87
CA ILE A 284 1.58 -19.03 -3.31
C ILE A 284 0.56 -20.11 -3.66
N PRO A 285 0.95 -21.20 -4.34
CA PRO A 285 0.03 -22.26 -4.67
C PRO A 285 -0.64 -22.73 -3.39
N ARG A 286 -1.97 -22.71 -3.44
CA ARG A 286 -2.87 -23.19 -2.39
C ARG A 286 -2.79 -24.70 -2.43
N ASN A 287 -1.75 -25.29 -1.85
CA ASN A 287 -1.74 -26.71 -1.58
C ASN A 287 -2.68 -26.98 -0.41
N ILE A 288 -3.79 -27.57 -0.84
CA ILE A 288 -4.83 -28.31 -0.17
C ILE A 288 -4.33 -29.06 1.08
N SER A 289 -5.16 -28.95 2.11
CA SER A 289 -5.31 -29.80 3.29
C SER A 289 -4.55 -31.13 3.36
N SER A 290 -3.85 -31.34 4.47
CA SER A 290 -3.98 -32.59 5.24
C SER A 290 -3.51 -32.38 6.69
N THR A 291 -4.39 -32.77 7.61
CA THR A 291 -4.17 -32.93 9.05
C THR A 291 -3.24 -34.12 9.37
N PRO A 292 -2.71 -34.21 10.61
CA PRO A 292 -1.45 -34.88 10.92
C PRO A 292 -1.62 -36.36 11.29
N LYS A 293 -0.64 -37.21 10.94
CA LYS A 293 -0.38 -38.50 11.58
C LYS A 293 1.14 -38.82 11.56
N ASN A 294 1.66 -39.16 12.75
CA ASN A 294 2.71 -40.15 13.13
C ASN A 294 3.79 -40.58 12.10
N ALA A 295 4.97 -41.07 12.46
CA ALA A 295 5.87 -41.07 13.61
C ALA A 295 7.19 -41.70 13.07
N GLU A 296 8.32 -41.33 13.70
CA GLU A 296 9.60 -42.07 13.81
C GLU A 296 10.57 -42.32 12.62
N LYS A 297 11.86 -42.06 12.95
CA LYS A 297 13.15 -42.65 12.50
C LYS A 297 13.49 -42.54 10.99
N ILE A 298 14.70 -42.12 10.60
CA ILE A 298 15.99 -42.80 10.84
C ILE A 298 17.17 -41.81 10.84
N GLU A 299 18.15 -42.15 11.65
CA GLU A 299 19.48 -41.56 11.90
C GLU A 299 20.46 -41.47 10.71
N ALA A 300 21.41 -40.56 10.90
CA ALA A 300 22.84 -40.63 10.57
C ALA A 300 23.28 -40.94 9.13
N GLN A 301 23.97 -39.96 8.52
CA GLN A 301 25.36 -40.16 8.07
C GLN A 301 26.09 -38.82 7.96
N LYS A 302 27.18 -38.74 8.72
CA LYS A 302 28.15 -37.64 8.82
C LYS A 302 29.36 -38.04 7.95
N ILE A 303 29.90 -37.06 7.23
CA ILE A 303 31.34 -36.82 6.97
C ILE A 303 32.08 -37.70 5.95
N ASN A 304 32.54 -37.05 4.88
CA ASN A 304 33.89 -37.00 4.29
C ASN A 304 33.72 -36.63 2.79
N SER A 305 34.46 -35.73 2.14
CA SER A 305 35.85 -35.32 2.28
C SER A 305 36.10 -33.94 1.65
N LEU A 306 37.05 -33.20 2.22
CA LEU A 306 37.69 -32.02 1.64
C LEU A 306 38.85 -32.44 0.72
N LYS A 307 39.13 -31.55 -0.26
CA LYS A 307 40.39 -31.31 -1.01
C LYS A 307 40.40 -31.75 -2.47
N SER A 308 40.39 -30.76 -3.37
CA SER A 308 41.60 -30.38 -4.12
C SER A 308 41.39 -29.05 -4.87
N VAL A 309 42.42 -28.21 -4.79
CA VAL A 309 42.59 -26.94 -5.52
C VAL A 309 43.62 -27.21 -6.61
N SER A 310 43.43 -26.70 -7.83
CA SER A 310 44.43 -25.88 -8.56
C SER A 310 44.11 -25.64 -10.04
N ASN A 311 44.25 -24.35 -10.42
CA ASN A 311 44.85 -23.77 -11.63
C ASN A 311 44.47 -24.27 -13.05
N ALA A 312 43.98 -23.35 -13.90
CA ALA A 312 44.79 -22.71 -14.95
C ALA A 312 43.96 -21.75 -15.83
N LYS A 313 44.64 -20.70 -16.32
CA LYS A 313 44.14 -19.57 -17.13
C LYS A 313 44.17 -19.86 -18.64
N LYS A 314 43.23 -19.22 -19.35
CA LYS A 314 43.29 -18.49 -20.65
C LYS A 314 44.06 -19.10 -21.83
N ASP A 315 43.41 -19.16 -23.00
CA ASP A 315 43.55 -18.13 -24.07
C ASP A 315 42.83 -18.53 -25.40
N LYS A 316 42.10 -17.58 -26.02
CA LYS A 316 42.30 -17.06 -27.40
C LYS A 316 41.04 -16.46 -28.06
N LYS A 317 41.30 -15.31 -28.71
CA LYS A 317 40.46 -14.43 -29.56
C LYS A 317 40.11 -15.07 -30.92
N ILE A 318 39.02 -14.62 -31.54
CA ILE A 318 38.84 -14.21 -32.98
C ILE A 318 37.52 -13.36 -33.01
N LYS A 319 37.51 -12.03 -33.16
CA LYS A 319 37.55 -11.11 -34.33
C LYS A 319 36.41 -11.21 -35.40
N LYS A 320 35.53 -10.19 -35.35
CA LYS A 320 34.87 -9.36 -36.40
C LYS A 320 34.22 -10.01 -37.64
N LYS A 321 32.94 -9.66 -37.87
CA LYS A 321 32.49 -8.90 -39.07
C LYS A 321 31.08 -8.31 -38.88
N GLN A 322 30.97 -6.98 -38.98
CA GLN A 322 29.71 -6.24 -39.21
C GLN A 322 29.56 -6.07 -40.72
N ASN A 323 28.36 -6.30 -41.25
CA ASN A 323 27.96 -5.83 -42.58
C ASN A 323 26.60 -5.12 -42.48
N THR A 324 26.65 -3.83 -42.76
CA THR A 324 25.56 -2.92 -43.11
C THR A 324 25.01 -3.26 -44.49
N ILE A 325 23.69 -3.35 -44.65
CA ILE A 325 23.02 -3.18 -45.95
C ILE A 325 21.76 -2.33 -45.76
N THR A 326 21.84 -1.14 -46.36
CA THR A 326 20.75 -0.24 -46.73
C THR A 326 19.86 -0.90 -47.79
N LYS A 327 18.53 -0.84 -47.64
CA LYS A 327 17.60 -1.00 -48.77
C LYS A 327 16.51 0.05 -48.72
N LYS A 328 16.57 0.93 -49.73
CA LYS A 328 15.53 1.84 -50.20
C LYS A 328 14.63 0.99 -51.11
N SER A 329 13.32 0.94 -50.88
CA SER A 329 12.37 0.29 -51.78
C SER A 329 11.30 1.29 -52.20
N ASN A 330 11.39 1.72 -53.45
CA ASN A 330 10.25 2.22 -54.20
C ASN A 330 9.46 0.98 -54.67
N SER A 331 8.17 0.91 -54.38
CA SER A 331 7.26 0.11 -55.21
C SER A 331 5.92 0.83 -55.33
N SER A 332 5.66 1.33 -56.53
CA SER A 332 4.34 1.52 -57.08
C SER A 332 3.62 0.17 -57.10
N ASP A 333 2.46 0.06 -56.44
CA ASP A 333 1.42 -0.89 -56.85
C ASP A 333 0.05 -0.45 -56.34
N LYS A 334 -0.91 -0.51 -57.26
CA LYS A 334 -2.30 -0.09 -57.13
C LYS A 334 -3.18 -1.28 -56.68
N LYS A 335 -4.24 -0.94 -55.92
CA LYS A 335 -5.51 -1.67 -55.67
C LYS A 335 -5.53 -2.72 -54.54
N ASN A 336 -6.02 -2.31 -53.37
CA ASN A 336 -7.43 -2.49 -52.93
C ASN A 336 -7.46 -2.42 -51.39
N VAL A 337 -7.57 -1.21 -50.84
CA VAL A 337 -7.92 -1.03 -49.44
C VAL A 337 -9.39 -0.68 -49.42
N HIS A 338 -10.23 -1.56 -48.87
CA HIS A 338 -11.60 -1.23 -48.53
C HIS A 338 -11.58 -0.06 -47.54
N LYS A 339 -11.92 1.14 -48.00
CA LYS A 339 -12.15 2.30 -47.14
C LYS A 339 -13.46 2.05 -46.40
N ILE A 340 -13.37 1.85 -45.09
CA ILE A 340 -14.53 1.84 -44.21
C ILE A 340 -14.93 3.31 -44.00
N HIS A 341 -16.15 3.66 -44.38
CA HIS A 341 -16.78 4.93 -44.03
C HIS A 341 -17.78 4.66 -42.90
N VAL A 342 -17.62 5.35 -41.77
CA VAL A 342 -18.56 5.33 -40.65
C VAL A 342 -19.43 6.57 -40.78
N ILE A 343 -20.75 6.40 -40.89
CA ILE A 343 -21.73 7.49 -40.82
C ILE A 343 -22.29 7.49 -39.40
N LEU A 344 -22.24 8.65 -38.73
CA LEU A 344 -22.91 8.88 -37.46
C LEU A 344 -24.26 9.55 -37.74
N ASP A 345 -25.32 8.98 -37.17
CA ASP A 345 -26.70 9.47 -37.25
C ASP A 345 -26.81 10.93 -36.77
N SER A 346 -27.49 11.77 -37.55
CA SER A 346 -27.56 13.23 -37.37
C SER A 346 -28.69 13.62 -36.43
N GLY A 347 -28.61 13.21 -35.18
CA GLY A 347 -29.51 13.65 -34.11
C GLY A 347 -29.18 15.05 -33.55
N HIS A 348 -28.86 16.05 -34.37
CA HIS A 348 -28.96 17.51 -34.15
C HIS A 348 -28.10 18.24 -35.19
N GLY A 349 -28.71 19.16 -35.94
CA GLY A 349 -28.11 19.89 -37.07
C GLY A 349 -27.02 20.92 -36.71
N GLY A 350 -25.89 20.46 -36.17
CA GLY A 350 -24.66 21.24 -36.03
C GLY A 350 -23.60 20.75 -37.00
N GLY A 351 -23.09 21.64 -37.87
CA GLY A 351 -21.94 21.33 -38.72
C GLY A 351 -20.67 21.15 -37.88
N ASP A 352 -20.08 19.94 -37.91
CA ASP A 352 -18.80 19.65 -37.27
C ASP A 352 -17.64 20.28 -38.08
N PRO A 353 -16.84 21.20 -37.51
CA PRO A 353 -15.69 21.81 -38.18
C PRO A 353 -14.58 20.82 -38.57
N GLY A 354 -14.65 19.58 -38.06
CA GLY A 354 -13.73 18.49 -38.40
C GLY A 354 -14.23 17.52 -39.47
N ALA A 355 -15.49 17.61 -39.89
CA ALA A 355 -16.07 16.72 -40.90
C ALA A 355 -15.78 17.22 -42.32
N ILE A 356 -15.10 16.40 -43.12
CA ILE A 356 -14.94 16.65 -44.55
C ILE A 356 -16.12 16.00 -45.26
N ALA A 357 -16.99 16.82 -45.86
CA ALA A 357 -18.08 16.32 -46.69
C ALA A 357 -17.49 15.62 -47.93
N GLY A 358 -17.93 14.38 -48.18
CA GLY A 358 -17.62 13.68 -49.43
C GLY A 358 -18.17 14.44 -50.63
N SER A 359 -17.50 14.36 -51.77
CA SER A 359 -17.94 15.05 -53.00
C SER A 359 -18.10 14.09 -54.15
N LYS A 360 -19.23 14.18 -54.87
CA LYS A 360 -19.43 13.46 -56.14
C LYS A 360 -18.35 13.80 -57.18
N LYS A 361 -17.73 15.00 -57.10
CA LYS A 361 -16.59 15.37 -57.97
C LYS A 361 -15.34 14.54 -57.72
N ASN A 362 -15.16 14.00 -56.52
CA ASN A 362 -14.02 13.17 -56.13
C ASN A 362 -14.29 11.65 -56.26
N LYS A 363 -15.44 11.26 -56.86
CA LYS A 363 -15.93 9.88 -56.94
C LYS A 363 -16.15 9.22 -55.57
N ASP A 364 -16.44 10.00 -54.54
CA ASP A 364 -16.89 9.46 -53.27
C ASP A 364 -18.29 8.86 -53.44
N LEU A 365 -18.50 7.65 -52.91
CA LEU A 365 -19.81 7.01 -52.88
C LEU A 365 -20.61 7.63 -51.73
N ILE A 366 -21.59 8.47 -52.09
CA ILE A 366 -22.50 9.14 -51.15
C ILE A 366 -23.85 8.44 -51.25
N TYR A 367 -24.28 7.83 -50.16
CA TYR A 367 -25.64 7.29 -50.01
C TYR A 367 -26.42 8.28 -49.15
N GLU A 368 -27.51 8.79 -49.71
CA GLU A 368 -28.53 9.57 -49.01
C GLU A 368 -29.75 8.65 -48.88
N ASP A 369 -30.44 8.68 -47.74
CA ASP A 369 -31.73 8.00 -47.58
C ASP A 369 -32.85 8.76 -48.31
#